data_AF-A0A523YN15-F1
#
_entry.id   AF-A0A523YN15-F1
#
_cell.length_a   1.000
_cell.length_b   1.000
_cell.length_c   1.000
_cell.angle_alpha   90.00
_cell.angle_beta   90.00
_cell.angle_gamma   90.00
#
_symmetry.space_group_name_H-M   'P 1'
#
loop_
_entity.id
_entity.type
_entity.pdbx_description
1 polymer ?
#
loop_
_entity_poly.entity_id
_entity_poly.type
_entity_poly.pdbx_seq_one_letter_code
_entity_poly.pdbx_strand_id
1 'polypeptide(L)'
;MMTQLENFDSFLRYSRTDQIMNMNLLFYGPPGTGKSELARYIGGQIDREIICKRISDLQSKYVGDGEKNIKRAFQEAESEESILIIDEADSLLFNRERAERSWEISFTN
;
A
#
# COMPACT_ATOMS: atom_id res chain seq x y z
N MET A 1 8.74 -14.98 -9.64
CA MET A 1 7.84 -13.87 -9.25
C MET A 1 6.54 -13.90 -10.02
N MET A 2 6.52 -13.64 -11.34
CA MET A 2 5.25 -13.60 -12.11
C MET A 2 4.41 -14.88 -11.99
N THR A 3 5.02 -16.06 -12.14
CA THR A 3 4.31 -17.33 -11.93
C THR A 3 3.72 -17.49 -10.51
N GLN A 4 4.35 -16.90 -9.48
CA GLN A 4 3.80 -16.93 -8.12
C GLN A 4 2.60 -15.97 -7.99
N LEU A 5 2.64 -14.84 -8.68
CA LEU A 5 1.54 -13.88 -8.76
C LEU A 5 0.35 -14.46 -9.52
N GLU A 6 0.58 -15.10 -10.66
CA GLU A 6 -0.46 -15.79 -11.44
C GLU A 6 -1.11 -16.94 -10.65
N ASN A 7 -0.30 -17.73 -9.94
CA ASN A 7 -0.81 -18.81 -9.09
C ASN A 7 -1.61 -18.27 -7.90
N PHE A 8 -1.15 -17.18 -7.29
CA PHE A 8 -1.86 -16.53 -6.19
C PHE A 8 -3.17 -15.90 -6.68
N ASP A 9 -3.16 -15.24 -7.82
CA ASP A 9 -4.36 -14.68 -8.46
C ASP A 9 -5.38 -15.77 -8.78
N SER A 10 -4.93 -16.85 -9.43
CA SER A 10 -5.78 -18.01 -9.73
C SER A 10 -6.35 -18.61 -8.45
N PHE A 11 -5.53 -18.73 -7.40
CA PHE A 11 -5.97 -19.22 -6.10
C PHE A 11 -7.07 -18.33 -5.53
N LEU A 12 -6.90 -17.00 -5.52
CA LEU A 12 -7.91 -16.06 -5.02
C LEU A 12 -9.23 -16.17 -5.81
N ARG A 13 -9.16 -16.31 -7.15
CA ARG A 13 -10.36 -16.42 -8.01
C ARG A 13 -11.11 -17.74 -7.83
N TYR A 14 -10.41 -18.86 -7.62
CA TYR A 14 -11.01 -20.19 -7.64
C TYR A 14 -11.22 -20.82 -6.26
N SER A 15 -10.55 -20.32 -5.21
CA SER A 15 -10.63 -20.90 -3.88
C SER A 15 -11.72 -20.23 -3.06
N ARG A 16 -12.85 -20.92 -2.85
CA ARG A 16 -13.88 -20.52 -1.86
C ARG A 16 -13.44 -20.84 -0.44
N THR A 17 -12.28 -20.34 -0.04
CA THR A 17 -11.76 -20.49 1.32
C THR A 17 -12.16 -19.27 2.14
N ASP A 18 -12.65 -19.49 3.37
CA ASP A 18 -12.88 -18.42 4.35
C ASP A 18 -11.57 -17.85 4.94
N GLN A 19 -10.40 -18.32 4.48
CA GLN A 19 -9.11 -17.80 4.93
C GLN A 19 -8.71 -16.55 4.15
N ILE A 20 -8.46 -15.46 4.88
CA ILE A 20 -7.83 -14.24 4.37
C ILE A 20 -6.39 -14.59 3.97
N MET A 21 -6.10 -14.48 2.68
CA MET A 21 -4.79 -14.76 2.08
C MET A 21 -4.24 -13.49 1.45
N ASN A 22 -3.04 -13.08 1.89
CA ASN A 22 -2.46 -11.78 1.56
C ASN A 22 -1.12 -11.99 0.86
N MET A 23 -0.85 -11.26 -0.21
CA MET A 23 0.48 -11.16 -0.80
C MET A 23 0.97 -9.72 -0.69
N ASN A 24 2.10 -9.52 -0.02
CA ASN A 24 2.72 -8.21 0.15
C ASN A 24 4.05 -8.16 -0.60
N LEU A 25 4.24 -7.14 -1.42
CA LEU A 25 5.48 -6.89 -2.15
C LEU A 25 6.06 -5.53 -1.73
N LEU A 26 7.37 -5.49 -1.46
CA LEU A 26 8.10 -4.26 -1.19
C LEU A 26 9.14 -4.03 -2.28
N PHE A 27 8.95 -2.98 -3.07
CA PHE A 27 9.96 -2.52 -4.02
C PHE A 27 10.79 -1.40 -3.38
N TYR A 28 12.09 -1.63 -3.20
CA TYR A 28 13.02 -0.64 -2.64
C TYR A 28 14.20 -0.40 -3.58
N GLY A 29 14.77 0.80 -3.53
CA GLY A 29 15.93 1.18 -4.35
C GLY A 29 15.95 2.67 -4.69
N PRO A 30 17.03 3.18 -5.34
CA PRO A 30 17.19 4.59 -5.68
C PRO A 30 16.00 5.20 -6.45
N PRO A 31 15.76 6.52 -6.36
CA PRO A 31 14.74 7.18 -7.18
C PRO A 31 15.02 6.98 -8.67
N GLY A 32 13.98 6.83 -9.47
CA GLY A 32 14.10 6.64 -10.93
C GLY A 32 14.32 5.20 -11.41
N THR A 33 14.40 4.20 -10.53
CA THR A 33 14.57 2.79 -10.93
C THR A 33 13.28 2.08 -11.39
N GLY A 34 12.19 2.82 -11.60
CA GLY A 34 10.94 2.26 -12.14
C GLY A 34 10.09 1.45 -11.15
N LYS A 35 10.26 1.61 -9.83
CA LYS A 35 9.53 0.84 -8.79
C LYS A 35 8.01 0.98 -8.90
N SER A 36 7.51 2.22 -8.98
CA SER A 36 6.08 2.51 -9.09
C SER A 36 5.50 1.97 -10.41
N GLU A 37 6.28 2.06 -11.49
CA GLU A 37 5.89 1.50 -12.79
C GLU A 37 5.90 -0.03 -12.80
N LEU A 38 6.85 -0.68 -12.10
CA LEU A 38 6.87 -2.13 -11.96
C LEU A 38 5.62 -2.64 -11.21
N ALA A 39 5.21 -1.93 -10.15
CA ALA A 39 3.98 -2.26 -9.43
C ALA A 39 2.74 -2.14 -10.32
N ARG A 40 2.65 -1.07 -11.13
CA ARG A 40 1.58 -0.89 -12.13
C ARG A 40 1.59 -1.97 -13.21
N TYR A 41 2.77 -2.29 -13.73
CA TYR A 41 2.96 -3.35 -14.72
C TYR A 41 2.48 -4.70 -14.21
N ILE A 42 2.84 -5.07 -12.97
CA ILE A 42 2.40 -6.33 -12.34
C ILE A 42 0.88 -6.41 -12.27
N GLY A 43 0.19 -5.33 -11.88
CA GLY A 43 -1.28 -5.34 -11.83
C GLY A 43 -1.93 -5.53 -13.19
N GLY A 44 -1.38 -4.88 -14.23
CA GLY A 44 -1.81 -5.10 -15.61
C GLY A 44 -1.55 -6.53 -16.12
N GLN A 45 -0.51 -7.22 -15.63
CA GLN A 45 -0.23 -8.61 -16.03
C GLN A 45 -1.19 -9.63 -15.40
N ILE A 46 -1.73 -9.36 -14.20
CA ILE A 46 -2.67 -10.27 -13.53
C ILE A 46 -4.14 -9.86 -13.66
N ASP A 47 -4.42 -8.89 -14.54
CA ASP A 47 -5.77 -8.40 -14.85
C ASP A 47 -6.58 -8.06 -13.58
N ARG A 48 -5.96 -7.26 -12.71
CA ARG A 48 -6.59 -6.70 -11.52
C ARG A 48 -6.52 -5.18 -11.54
N GLU A 49 -7.61 -4.56 -11.09
CA GLU A 49 -7.67 -3.12 -10.87
C GLU A 49 -6.58 -2.67 -9.88
N ILE A 50 -6.12 -1.44 -10.06
CA ILE A 50 -5.02 -0.88 -9.26
C ILE A 50 -5.50 0.37 -8.55
N ILE A 51 -5.47 0.34 -7.23
CA ILE A 51 -5.67 1.51 -6.38
C ILE A 51 -4.31 2.00 -5.94
N CYS A 52 -3.89 3.16 -6.43
CA CYS A 52 -2.63 3.79 -6.03
C CYS A 52 -2.92 4.92 -5.03
N LYS A 53 -2.35 4.85 -3.83
CA LYS A 53 -2.37 5.93 -2.84
C LYS A 53 -0.93 6.34 -2.51
N ARG A 54 -0.61 7.62 -2.50
CA ARG A 54 0.67 8.09 -1.95
C ARG A 54 0.56 8.19 -0.44
N ILE A 55 1.65 7.97 0.29
CA ILE A 55 1.63 8.21 1.74
C ILE A 55 1.18 9.62 2.12
N SER A 56 1.59 10.63 1.34
CA SER A 56 1.17 12.02 1.57
C SER A 56 -0.35 12.19 1.58
N ASP A 57 -1.06 11.39 0.78
CA ASP A 57 -2.53 11.45 0.66
C ASP A 57 -3.22 10.78 1.86
N LEU A 58 -2.52 9.84 2.50
CA LEU A 58 -3.00 9.11 3.66
C LEU A 58 -2.67 9.81 4.97
N GLN A 59 -1.64 10.67 5.00
CA GLN A 59 -1.27 11.44 6.18
C GLN A 59 -2.26 12.59 6.44
N SER A 60 -2.49 12.88 7.73
CA SER A 60 -3.29 14.02 8.17
C SER A 60 -2.60 14.75 9.31
N LYS A 61 -2.80 16.07 9.39
CA LYS A 61 -2.38 16.89 10.52
C LYS A 61 -3.27 16.69 11.75
N TYR A 62 -4.43 16.06 11.58
CA TYR A 62 -5.39 15.80 12.64
C TYR A 62 -5.22 14.37 13.17
N VAL A 63 -5.16 14.25 14.50
CA VAL A 63 -4.98 12.96 15.20
C VAL A 63 -6.10 11.98 14.82
N GLY A 64 -5.72 10.76 14.44
CA GLY A 64 -6.63 9.68 14.08
C GLY A 64 -7.19 9.72 12.66
N ASP A 65 -7.08 10.84 11.93
CA ASP A 65 -7.58 10.89 10.55
C ASP A 65 -6.68 10.13 9.57
N GLY A 66 -5.37 10.11 9.81
CA GLY A 66 -4.46 9.31 8.99
C GLY A 66 -4.77 7.81 9.06
N GLU A 67 -5.08 7.30 10.25
CA GLU A 67 -5.48 5.90 10.45
C GLU A 67 -6.81 5.58 9.76
N LYS A 68 -7.78 6.52 9.79
CA LYS A 68 -9.04 6.37 9.05
C LYS A 68 -8.81 6.31 7.54
N ASN A 69 -7.89 7.12 7.01
CA ASN A 69 -7.57 7.14 5.59
C ASN A 69 -6.90 5.83 5.15
N ILE A 70 -5.94 5.33 5.93
CA ILE A 70 -5.31 4.03 5.69
C ILE A 70 -6.37 2.93 5.72
N LYS A 71 -7.20 2.89 6.77
CA LYS A 71 -8.28 1.90 6.88
C LYS A 71 -9.21 1.94 5.67
N ARG A 72 -9.59 3.13 5.21
CA ARG A 72 -10.45 3.30 4.03
C ARG A 72 -9.78 2.77 2.76
N ALA A 73 -8.50 3.04 2.55
CA ALA A 73 -7.76 2.55 1.39
C ALA A 73 -7.71 1.01 1.34
N PHE A 74 -7.51 0.35 2.48
CA PHE A 74 -7.58 -1.11 2.57
C PHE A 74 -9.00 -1.64 2.30
N GLN A 75 -10.03 -1.01 2.88
CA GLN A 75 -11.42 -1.42 2.66
C GLN A 75 -11.86 -1.24 1.21
N GLU A 76 -11.45 -0.16 0.55
CA GLU A 76 -11.68 0.10 -0.87
C GLU A 76 -11.08 -1.02 -1.72
N ALA A 77 -9.80 -1.35 -1.48
CA ALA A 77 -9.11 -2.40 -2.23
C ALA A 77 -9.68 -3.80 -2.00
N GLU A 78 -10.08 -4.12 -0.76
CA GLU A 78 -10.73 -5.40 -0.45
C GLU A 78 -12.10 -5.50 -1.14
N SER A 79 -12.90 -4.43 -1.12
CA SER A 79 -14.23 -4.42 -1.73
C SER A 79 -14.21 -4.53 -3.26
N GLU A 80 -13.17 -4.02 -3.90
CA GLU A 80 -12.98 -4.05 -5.35
C GLU A 80 -12.13 -5.24 -5.82
N GLU A 81 -11.68 -6.10 -4.90
CA GLU A 81 -10.71 -7.17 -5.16
C GLU A 81 -9.46 -6.69 -5.94
N SER A 82 -8.99 -5.48 -5.62
CA SER A 82 -7.96 -4.77 -6.38
C SER A 82 -6.59 -4.78 -5.68
N ILE A 83 -5.55 -4.42 -6.42
CA ILE A 83 -4.20 -4.28 -5.87
C ILE A 83 -4.05 -2.88 -5.27
N LEU A 84 -3.82 -2.82 -3.96
CA LEU A 84 -3.44 -1.58 -3.28
C LEU A 84 -1.93 -1.32 -3.43
N ILE A 85 -1.58 -0.28 -4.17
CA ILE A 85 -0.22 0.27 -4.23
C ILE A 85 -0.12 1.44 -3.26
N ILE A 86 0.84 1.35 -2.34
CA ILE A 86 1.23 2.44 -1.45
C ILE A 86 2.57 2.98 -1.94
N ASP A 87 2.56 4.15 -2.59
CA ASP A 87 3.76 4.80 -3.11
C ASP A 87 4.38 5.75 -2.06
N GLU A 88 5.69 5.99 -2.17
CA GLU A 88 6.46 6.85 -1.26
C GLU A 88 6.35 6.44 0.23
N ALA A 89 6.27 5.12 0.45
CA ALA A 89 6.20 4.47 1.76
C ALA A 89 7.39 4.80 2.69
N ASP A 90 8.53 5.19 2.13
CA ASP A 90 9.71 5.63 2.86
C ASP A 90 9.43 6.81 3.81
N SER A 91 8.43 7.64 3.49
CA SER A 91 7.95 8.71 4.37
C SER A 91 7.12 8.24 5.58
N LEU A 92 6.75 6.96 5.68
CA LEU A 92 6.28 6.35 6.94
C LEU A 92 7.37 5.58 7.68
N LEU A 93 8.38 5.10 6.95
CA LEU A 93 9.48 4.29 7.46
C LEU A 93 10.55 5.19 8.10
N PHE A 94 10.16 6.11 8.98
CA PHE A 94 11.12 6.89 9.75
C PHE A 94 11.74 6.01 10.85
N ASN A 95 13.04 6.22 11.07
CA ASN A 95 13.77 5.63 12.18
C ASN A 95 13.08 6.03 13.51
N ARG A 96 12.84 5.07 14.41
CA ARG A 96 12.01 5.27 15.62
C ARG A 96 12.46 6.44 16.50
N GLU A 97 13.71 6.89 16.38
CA GLU A 97 14.26 8.06 17.07
C GLU A 97 13.63 9.41 16.66
N ARG A 98 12.99 9.53 15.47
CA ARG A 98 12.30 10.76 15.04
C ARG A 98 10.80 10.77 15.32
N ALA A 99 10.21 9.64 15.70
CA ALA A 99 8.77 9.53 15.96
C ALA A 99 8.34 10.31 17.23
N GLU A 100 9.26 10.60 18.14
CA GLU A 100 8.97 11.45 19.31
C GLU A 100 8.79 12.94 18.95
N ARG A 101 9.40 13.44 17.85
CA ARG A 101 9.44 14.89 17.56
C ARG A 101 8.35 15.38 16.60
N SER A 102 7.75 14.53 15.79
CA SER A 102 6.74 14.95 14.81
C SER A 102 5.38 15.31 15.45
N TRP A 103 5.08 14.77 16.64
CA TRP A 103 3.88 15.13 17.41
C TRP A 103 4.03 16.46 18.16
N GLU A 104 5.25 16.88 18.52
CA GLU A 104 5.49 18.14 19.24
C GLU A 104 5.41 19.38 18.34
N ILE A 105 5.72 19.27 17.05
CA ILE A 105 5.85 20.45 16.17
C ILE A 105 4.49 20.96 15.66
N SER A 106 3.42 20.16 15.75
CA SER A 106 2.08 20.56 15.31
C SER A 106 1.29 21.39 16.34
N PHE A 107 1.81 21.60 17.55
CA PHE A 107 1.13 22.33 18.64
C PHE A 107 1.66 23.76 18.86
N THR A 108 2.37 24.36 17.90
CA THR A 108 2.76 25.77 18.02
C THR A 108 2.47 26.54 16.74
N ASN A 109 1.23 27.02 16.66
CA ASN A 109 0.88 28.42 16.36
C ASN A 109 -0.59 28.67 16.72
#